data_AF-A0A8H2WB50-F1
#
_entry.id   AF-A0A8H2WB50-F1
#
_cell.length_a   1.000
_cell.length_b   1.000
_cell.length_c   1.000
_cell.angle_alpha   90.00
_cell.angle_beta   90.00
_cell.angle_gamma   90.00
#
_symmetry.space_group_name_H-M   'P 1'
#
loop_
_entity.id
_entity.type
_entity.pdbx_description
1 polymer ?
#
loop_
_entity_poly.entity_id
_entity_poly.type
_entity_poly.pdbx_seq_one_letter_code
_entity_poly.pdbx_strand_id
1 'polypeptide(L)'
;MWERYCRGVDAIVFMVDSNATDKLESAGFELHSLLDHQPLSGVPLLVLGNKNDLPEHASVDELIRILHLENIRDRPVSCYSVILIRLEPGHIH
;
A
#
# COMPACT_ATOMS: atom_id res chain seq x y z
N MET A 1 5.50 -15.31 8.77
CA MET A 1 4.72 -14.57 9.80
C MET A 1 3.30 -14.24 9.34
N TRP A 2 3.07 -14.07 8.03
CA TRP A 2 1.78 -13.72 7.42
C TRP A 2 0.69 -14.81 7.45
N GLU A 3 1.06 -16.09 7.43
CA GLU A 3 0.12 -17.21 7.30
C GLU A 3 -1.01 -17.24 8.34
N ARG A 4 -0.77 -16.72 9.55
CA ARG A 4 -1.78 -16.70 10.64
C ARG A 4 -2.78 -15.54 10.50
N TYR A 5 -2.43 -14.49 9.76
CA TYR A 5 -3.26 -13.29 9.58
C TYR A 5 -4.01 -13.26 8.24
N CYS A 6 -3.64 -14.13 7.29
CA CYS A 6 -4.20 -14.12 5.93
C CYS A 6 -5.48 -14.96 5.76
N ARG A 7 -6.02 -15.57 6.81
CA ARG A 7 -7.24 -16.40 6.72
C ARG A 7 -8.49 -15.56 6.95
N GLY A 8 -9.42 -15.59 6.00
CA GLY A 8 -10.73 -14.94 6.12
C GLY A 8 -10.66 -13.41 6.07
N VAL A 9 -9.71 -12.87 5.32
CA VAL A 9 -9.53 -11.42 5.16
C VAL A 9 -10.38 -10.93 4.00
N ASP A 10 -11.16 -9.87 4.23
CA ASP A 10 -12.03 -9.26 3.20
C ASP A 10 -11.30 -8.23 2.32
N ALA A 11 -10.20 -7.64 2.81
CA ALA A 11 -9.41 -6.65 2.08
C ALA A 11 -7.96 -6.56 2.59
N ILE A 12 -7.04 -6.25 1.69
CA ILE A 12 -5.63 -5.96 2.01
C ILE A 12 -5.43 -4.44 1.93
N VAL A 13 -4.86 -3.85 2.98
CA VAL A 13 -4.41 -2.45 2.96
C VAL A 13 -2.89 -2.44 3.02
N PHE A 14 -2.25 -1.95 1.97
CA PHE A 14 -0.81 -1.85 1.87
C PHE A 14 -0.40 -0.37 1.87
N MET A 15 0.33 0.05 2.90
CA MET A 15 0.71 1.45 3.09
C MET A 15 2.18 1.64 2.80
N VAL A 16 2.52 2.62 1.97
CA VAL A 16 3.90 2.98 1.64
C VAL A 16 4.17 4.43 2.02
N ASP A 17 5.44 4.73 2.30
CA ASP A 17 5.92 6.10 2.45
C ASP A 17 6.27 6.64 1.06
N SER A 18 5.44 7.53 0.51
CA SER A 18 5.64 8.06 -0.85
C SER A 18 6.92 8.87 -1.00
N ASN A 19 7.50 9.38 0.09
CA ASN A 19 8.75 10.15 0.05
C ASN A 19 10.01 9.26 0.12
N ALA A 20 9.87 7.99 0.51
CA ALA A 20 10.99 7.03 0.56
C ALA A 20 11.18 6.31 -0.78
N THR A 21 11.44 7.08 -1.85
CA THR A 21 11.48 6.56 -3.23
C THR A 21 12.50 5.46 -3.44
N ASP A 22 13.61 5.48 -2.70
CA ASP A 22 14.66 4.46 -2.69
C ASP A 22 14.18 3.09 -2.18
N LYS A 23 13.08 3.05 -1.42
CA LYS A 23 12.52 1.84 -0.81
C LYS A 23 11.30 1.31 -1.54
N LEU A 24 10.71 2.09 -2.44
CA LEU A 24 9.46 1.72 -3.11
C LEU A 24 9.61 0.46 -3.97
N GLU A 25 10.75 0.27 -4.64
CA GLU A 25 11.00 -0.95 -5.44
C GLU A 25 11.02 -2.21 -4.57
N SER A 26 11.69 -2.14 -3.40
CA SER A 26 11.70 -3.24 -2.43
C SER A 26 10.32 -3.48 -1.82
N ALA A 27 9.56 -2.42 -1.55
CA ALA A 27 8.17 -2.53 -1.09
C ALA A 27 7.27 -3.21 -2.14
N GLY A 28 7.50 -2.95 -3.43
CA GLY A 28 6.85 -3.66 -4.53
C GLY A 28 7.13 -5.16 -4.48
N PHE A 29 8.40 -5.56 -4.33
CA PHE A 29 8.76 -6.98 -4.20
C PHE A 29 8.05 -7.67 -3.03
N GLU A 30 8.02 -7.03 -1.86
CA GLU A 30 7.32 -7.57 -0.68
C GLU A 30 5.81 -7.67 -0.90
N LEU A 31 5.21 -6.66 -1.55
CA LEU A 31 3.79 -6.69 -1.91
C LEU A 31 3.49 -7.93 -2.77
N HIS A 32 4.19 -8.12 -3.89
CA HIS A 32 3.95 -9.28 -4.77
C HIS A 32 4.18 -10.61 -4.06
N SER A 33 5.24 -10.71 -3.26
CA SER A 33 5.49 -11.90 -2.44
C SER A 33 4.35 -12.19 -1.45
N LEU A 34 3.76 -11.16 -0.84
CA LEU A 34 2.57 -11.29 0.00
C LEU A 34 1.37 -11.77 -0.83
N LEU A 35 1.13 -11.18 -2.01
CA LEU A 35 -0.02 -11.50 -2.85
C LEU A 35 -0.01 -12.92 -3.43
N ASP A 36 1.18 -13.54 -3.55
CA ASP A 36 1.37 -14.93 -3.99
C ASP A 36 0.89 -15.96 -2.96
N HIS A 37 0.59 -15.55 -1.73
CA HIS A 37 0.07 -16.45 -0.71
C HIS A 37 -1.37 -16.85 -1.06
N GLN A 38 -1.60 -18.15 -1.29
CA GLN A 38 -2.90 -18.71 -1.69
C GLN A 38 -4.12 -18.22 -0.87
N PRO A 39 -4.05 -18.03 0.46
CA PRO A 39 -5.18 -17.51 1.25
C PRO A 39 -5.64 -16.10 0.87
N LEU A 40 -4.80 -15.32 0.18
CA LEU A 40 -5.08 -13.95 -0.25
C LEU A 40 -5.52 -13.86 -1.73
N SER A 41 -5.66 -14.99 -2.41
CA SER A 41 -6.07 -15.02 -3.82
C SER A 41 -7.43 -14.35 -3.99
N GLY A 42 -7.51 -13.40 -4.92
CA GLY A 42 -8.72 -12.64 -5.22
C GLY A 42 -9.15 -11.60 -4.17
N VAL A 43 -8.45 -11.49 -3.03
CA VAL A 43 -8.77 -10.49 -2.00
C VAL A 43 -8.44 -9.09 -2.52
N PRO A 44 -9.40 -8.13 -2.50
CA PRO A 44 -9.16 -6.76 -2.96
C PRO A 44 -7.98 -6.09 -2.27
N LEU A 45 -7.22 -5.30 -3.03
CA LEU A 45 -6.04 -4.57 -2.55
C LEU A 45 -6.26 -3.05 -2.61
N LEU A 46 -6.02 -2.38 -1.49
CA LEU A 46 -5.94 -0.93 -1.37
C LEU A 46 -4.48 -0.53 -1.06
N VAL A 47 -3.88 0.27 -1.95
CA VAL A 47 -2.55 0.85 -1.75
C VAL A 47 -2.68 2.32 -1.31
N LEU A 48 -2.04 2.68 -0.21
CA LEU A 48 -2.05 4.03 0.34
C LEU A 48 -0.63 4.62 0.34
N GLY A 49 -0.40 5.63 -0.50
CA GLY A 49 0.84 6.41 -0.51
C GLY A 49 0.78 7.55 0.49
N ASN A 50 1.50 7.41 1.62
CA ASN A 50 1.52 8.38 2.70
C ASN A 50 2.55 9.50 2.48
N LYS A 51 2.38 10.61 3.20
CA LYS A 51 3.28 11.79 3.24
C LYS A 51 3.28 12.63 1.98
N ASN A 52 2.10 12.83 1.37
CA ASN A 52 1.98 13.70 0.20
C ASN A 52 2.23 15.19 0.49
N ASP A 53 2.37 15.55 1.77
CA ASP A 53 2.73 16.88 2.24
C ASP A 53 4.22 17.20 2.05
N LEU A 54 5.06 16.18 1.84
CA LEU A 54 6.50 16.37 1.66
C LEU A 54 6.87 16.66 0.19
N PRO A 55 7.91 17.48 -0.04
CA PRO A 55 8.49 17.63 -1.37
C PRO A 55 9.08 16.30 -1.83
N GLU A 56 9.06 16.04 -3.15
CA GLU A 56 9.57 14.80 -3.75
C GLU A 56 8.83 13.51 -3.34
N HIS A 57 7.55 13.61 -2.94
CA HIS A 57 6.72 12.41 -2.81
C HIS A 57 6.38 11.81 -4.19
N ALA A 58 6.34 10.49 -4.27
CA ALA A 58 5.82 9.78 -5.43
C ALA A 58 4.31 10.03 -5.59
N SER A 59 3.91 10.47 -6.77
CA SER A 59 2.52 10.57 -7.20
C SER A 59 1.87 9.20 -7.30
N VAL A 60 0.53 9.16 -7.36
CA VAL A 60 -0.22 7.90 -7.52
C VAL A 60 0.20 7.14 -8.78
N ASP A 61 0.41 7.84 -9.90
CA ASP A 61 0.86 7.23 -11.15
C ASP A 61 2.26 6.62 -11.04
N GLU A 62 3.17 7.28 -10.31
CA GLU A 62 4.51 6.74 -10.04
C GLU A 62 4.44 5.53 -9.11
N LEU A 63 3.60 5.57 -8.07
CA LEU A 63 3.39 4.43 -7.19
C LEU A 63 2.84 3.21 -7.94
N ILE A 64 1.87 3.42 -8.83
CA ILE A 64 1.33 2.35 -9.69
C ILE A 64 2.47 1.68 -10.45
N ARG A 65 3.32 2.47 -11.12
CA ARG A 65 4.43 1.97 -11.94
C ARG A 65 5.52 1.29 -11.12
N ILE A 66 5.97 1.91 -10.03
CA ILE A 66 7.10 1.41 -9.22
C ILE A 66 6.73 0.16 -8.44
N LEU A 67 5.49 0.09 -7.92
CA LEU A 67 4.98 -1.10 -7.23
C LEU A 67 4.45 -2.17 -8.20
N HIS A 68 4.47 -1.89 -9.51
CA HIS A 68 3.99 -2.77 -10.57
C HIS A 68 2.53 -3.21 -10.36
N LEU A 69 1.66 -2.28 -9.96
CA LEU A 69 0.26 -2.59 -9.66
C LEU A 69 -0.52 -3.01 -10.92
N GLU A 70 -0.10 -2.57 -12.11
CA GLU A 70 -0.68 -2.95 -13.40
C GLU A 70 -0.52 -4.44 -13.75
N ASN A 71 0.41 -5.12 -13.07
CA ASN A 71 0.64 -6.55 -13.25
C ASN A 71 -0.31 -7.41 -12.41
N ILE A 72 -0.99 -6.80 -11.42
CA ILE A 72 -1.96 -7.47 -10.57
C ILE A 72 -3.32 -7.48 -11.29
N ARG A 73 -3.74 -8.64 -11.79
CA ARG A 73 -4.96 -8.79 -12.61
C ARG A 73 -5.99 -9.76 -12.05
N ASP A 74 -5.64 -10.45 -10.97
CA ASP A 74 -6.46 -11.49 -10.35
C ASP A 74 -7.40 -10.95 -9.25
N ARG A 75 -7.30 -9.65 -8.93
CA ARG A 75 -8.09 -8.99 -7.88
C ARG A 75 -8.33 -7.51 -8.22
N PRO A 76 -9.36 -6.88 -7.63
CA PRO A 76 -9.52 -5.43 -7.70
C PRO A 76 -8.37 -4.72 -6.97
N VAL A 77 -7.84 -3.65 -7.57
CA VAL A 77 -6.78 -2.82 -6.99
C VAL A 77 -7.21 -1.36 -7.02
N SER A 78 -6.95 -0.62 -5.95
CA SER A 78 -7.09 0.83 -5.91
C SER A 78 -5.90 1.47 -5.21
N CYS A 79 -5.43 2.60 -5.71
CA CYS A 79 -4.29 3.33 -5.17
C CYS A 79 -4.67 4.78 -4.90
N TYR A 80 -4.40 5.26 -3.69
CA TYR A 80 -4.69 6.64 -3.29
C TYR A 80 -3.51 7.26 -2.57
N SER A 81 -3.34 8.56 -2.77
CA SER A 81 -2.44 9.38 -1.97
C SER A 81 -3.16 9.87 -0.72
N VAL A 82 -2.51 9.75 0.44
CA VAL A 82 -3.08 10.14 1.74
C VAL A 82 -2.07 10.92 2.57
N ILE A 83 -2.59 11.74 3.48
CA ILE A 83 -1.84 12.28 4.60
C ILE A 83 -2.32 11.59 5.87
N LEU A 84 -1.39 10.99 6.61
CA LEU A 84 -1.71 10.50 7.94
C LEU A 84 -1.80 11.71 8.85
N ILE A 85 -3.03 12.08 9.24
CA ILE A 85 -3.28 13.19 10.15
C ILE A 85 -2.51 12.90 11.44
N ARG A 86 -1.50 13.70 11.74
CA ARG A 86 -0.84 13.63 13.04
C ARG A 86 -1.89 14.07 14.06
N LEU A 87 -2.46 13.10 14.78
CA LEU A 87 -3.30 13.40 15.94
C LEU A 87 -2.38 14.02 16.99
N GLU A 88 -2.21 15.34 16.93
CA GLU A 88 -1.63 16.09 18.04
C GLU A 88 -2.55 15.84 19.24
N PRO A 89 -2.06 15.25 20.35
CA PRO A 89 -2.87 15.03 21.53
C PRO A 89 -3.18 16.39 22.17
N GLY A 90 -4.26 17.05 21.73
CA GLY A 90 -4.57 18.40 22.21
C GLY A 90 -5.87 19.06 21.77
N HIS A 91 -6.67 18.49 20.86
CA HIS A 91 -7.95 19.10 20.46
C HIS A 91 -9.15 18.20 20.78
N ILE A 92 -9.44 18.11 22.08
CA ILE A 92 -10.80 17.93 22.57
C ILE A 92 -11.17 19.21 23.34
N HIS A 93 -11.91 20.09 22.70
CA HIS A 93 -12.61 21.21 23.33
C HIS A 93 -14.06 21.21 22.85
#